data_AF-A0A973H4W0-F1
#
_entry.id   AF-A0A973H4W0-F1
#
_cell.length_a   1.000
_cell.length_b   1.000
_cell.length_c   1.000
_cell.angle_alpha   90.00
_cell.angle_beta   90.00
_cell.angle_gamma   90.00
#
_symmetry.space_group_name_H-M   'P 1'
#
loop_
_entity.id
_entity.type
_entity.pdbx_description
1 polymer ?
#
loop_
_entity_poly.entity_id
_entity_poly.type
_entity_poly.pdbx_seq_one_letter_code
_entity_poly.pdbx_strand_id
1 'polypeptide(L)'
;MTVRADVAELLRAGYGDRTIARQVGVSIGSVTRARAELGMPKARGGIKGAGSIEDLFWRRVKPTDDGHLEWTGTITNKGTPVLKWGGRSGRNHTAYRVAFRIANGTEPNGRTNATCGHPNCVAPDHVADAAVRYSRRPDARPPGRPPNASRDDIARLLRAGLSNQRIALMLRTDGKRVARVRSDLGIGPAPVKVVTFAEKWAAATEDAGGGHLRWTGRLRDGVTPSLVYRGRDYSARRAAFEEHHGRAAVGHVLPGCGEDWCVRAEHLEDQPMREAL
;
A
#
# COMPACT_ATOMS: atom_id res chain seq x y z
N MET A 1 -49.52 21.80 12.90
CA MET A 1 -49.72 20.33 12.84
C MET A 1 -49.61 19.81 14.26
N THR A 2 -50.35 18.80 14.69
CA THR A 2 -50.11 18.27 16.03
C THR A 2 -48.75 17.56 16.06
N VAL A 3 -47.77 18.13 16.78
CA VAL A 3 -46.47 17.49 16.99
C VAL A 3 -46.69 16.20 17.80
N ARG A 4 -46.20 15.06 17.29
CA ARG A 4 -46.28 13.79 18.03
C ARG A 4 -45.55 13.89 19.37
N ALA A 5 -46.16 13.36 20.42
CA ALA A 5 -45.65 13.49 21.79
C ALA A 5 -44.25 12.87 21.97
N ASP A 6 -44.00 11.71 21.36
CA ASP A 6 -42.71 11.00 21.38
C ASP A 6 -41.57 11.80 20.73
N VAL A 7 -41.84 12.46 19.60
CA VAL A 7 -40.89 13.36 18.94
C VAL A 7 -40.61 14.58 19.82
N ALA A 8 -41.64 15.17 20.44
CA ALA A 8 -41.47 16.33 21.32
C ALA A 8 -40.65 15.99 22.58
N GLU A 9 -40.85 14.82 23.17
CA GLU A 9 -40.08 14.33 24.32
C GLU A 9 -38.59 14.19 23.99
N LEU A 10 -38.25 13.49 22.90
CA LEU A 10 -36.85 13.30 22.48
C LEU A 10 -36.17 14.62 22.07
N LEU A 11 -36.93 15.56 21.50
CA LEU A 11 -36.41 16.90 21.19
C LEU A 11 -36.04 17.68 22.47
N ARG A 12 -36.88 17.63 23.51
CA ARG A 12 -36.60 18.25 24.82
C ARG A 12 -35.43 17.58 25.55
N ALA A 13 -35.24 16.27 25.36
CA ALA A 13 -34.08 15.54 25.87
C ALA A 13 -32.78 15.83 25.07
N GLY A 14 -32.80 16.71 24.08
CA GLY A 14 -31.60 17.17 23.37
C GLY A 14 -31.09 16.22 22.28
N TYR A 15 -31.87 15.23 21.88
CA TYR A 15 -31.49 14.34 20.78
C TYR A 15 -31.47 15.09 19.43
N GLY A 16 -30.60 14.64 18.53
CA GLY A 16 -30.50 15.18 17.17
C GLY A 16 -31.55 14.58 16.23
N ASP A 17 -31.96 15.35 15.22
CA ASP A 17 -33.13 15.02 14.37
C ASP A 17 -33.01 13.65 13.68
N ARG A 18 -31.81 13.26 13.25
CA ARG A 18 -31.55 11.94 12.65
C ARG A 18 -31.68 10.79 13.65
N THR A 19 -31.26 10.99 14.90
CA THR A 19 -31.41 9.97 15.95
C THR A 19 -32.87 9.75 16.25
N ILE A 20 -33.63 10.83 16.42
CA ILE A 20 -35.07 10.81 16.67
C ILE A 20 -35.81 10.14 15.50
N ALA A 21 -35.52 10.56 14.27
CA ALA A 21 -36.12 10.00 13.05
C ALA A 21 -35.96 8.48 12.97
N ARG A 22 -34.75 7.98 13.25
CA ARG A 22 -34.46 6.53 13.25
C ARG A 22 -35.13 5.80 14.41
N GLN A 23 -35.15 6.39 15.60
CA GLN A 23 -35.71 5.76 16.81
C GLN A 23 -37.24 5.66 16.75
N VAL A 24 -37.91 6.66 16.18
CA VAL A 24 -39.37 6.79 16.17
C VAL A 24 -39.99 6.39 14.81
N GLY A 25 -39.15 6.09 13.81
CA GLY A 25 -39.61 5.67 12.48
C GLY A 25 -40.29 6.80 11.70
N VAL A 26 -39.80 8.03 11.81
CA VAL A 26 -40.33 9.20 11.09
C VAL A 26 -39.29 9.82 10.16
N SER A 27 -39.72 10.60 9.16
CA SER A 27 -38.78 11.31 8.30
C SER A 27 -38.01 12.39 9.08
N ILE A 28 -36.75 12.64 8.72
CA ILE A 28 -35.96 13.73 9.32
C ILE A 28 -36.68 15.07 9.15
N GLY A 29 -37.32 15.31 8.00
CA GLY A 29 -38.10 16.52 7.75
C GLY A 29 -39.29 16.70 8.70
N SER A 30 -39.93 15.61 9.12
CA SER A 30 -40.99 15.64 10.14
C SER A 30 -40.44 16.11 11.50
N VAL A 31 -39.26 15.63 11.90
CA VAL A 31 -38.61 16.06 13.15
C VAL A 31 -38.15 17.52 13.06
N THR A 32 -37.61 17.95 11.93
CA THR A 32 -37.22 19.36 11.70
C THR A 32 -38.42 20.31 11.81
N ARG A 33 -39.58 19.96 11.23
CA ARG A 33 -40.81 20.74 11.36
C ARG A 33 -41.30 20.78 12.81
N ALA A 34 -41.33 19.63 13.48
CA ALA A 34 -41.69 19.54 14.91
C ALA A 34 -40.79 20.43 15.78
N ARG A 35 -39.48 20.44 15.52
CA ARG A 35 -38.52 21.31 16.21
C ARG A 35 -38.84 22.80 16.00
N ALA A 36 -39.15 23.21 14.78
CA ALA A 36 -39.54 24.58 14.47
C ALA A 36 -40.87 24.98 15.13
N GLU A 37 -41.86 24.09 15.12
CA GLU A 37 -43.17 24.31 15.75
C GLU A 37 -43.07 24.42 17.28
N LEU A 38 -42.09 23.75 17.90
CA LEU A 38 -41.77 23.89 19.32
C LEU A 38 -40.89 25.10 19.66
N GLY A 39 -40.57 25.98 18.69
CA GLY A 39 -39.72 27.15 18.92
C GLY A 39 -38.26 26.81 19.26
N MET A 40 -37.81 25.59 18.97
CA MET A 40 -36.45 25.16 19.28
C MET A 40 -35.47 25.60 18.18
N PRO A 41 -34.23 25.99 18.53
CA PRO A 41 -33.23 26.37 17.55
C PRO A 41 -32.94 25.20 16.61
N LYS A 42 -32.76 25.50 15.32
CA LYS A 42 -32.39 24.50 14.30
C LYS A 42 -31.20 23.69 14.80
N ALA A 43 -31.35 22.35 14.80
CA ALA A 43 -30.25 21.48 15.16
C ALA A 43 -29.04 21.85 14.28
N ARG A 44 -27.89 22.13 14.90
CA ARG A 44 -26.65 22.38 14.16
C ARG A 44 -26.28 21.08 13.44
N GLY A 45 -26.73 20.96 12.19
CA GLY A 45 -26.45 19.86 11.29
C GLY A 45 -25.00 19.92 10.83
N GLY A 46 -24.08 19.67 11.75
CA GLY A 46 -22.69 19.36 11.46
C GLY A 46 -22.42 17.95 11.91
N ILE A 47 -21.48 17.26 11.25
CA ILE A 47 -20.74 16.18 11.89
C ILE A 47 -20.28 16.78 13.22
N LYS A 48 -20.79 16.28 14.36
CA LYS A 48 -20.28 16.70 15.67
C LYS A 48 -18.77 16.67 15.53
N GLY A 49 -18.12 17.81 15.74
CA GLY A 49 -16.67 17.89 15.64
C GLY A 49 -16.13 16.67 16.35
N ALA A 50 -15.24 15.92 15.68
CA ALA A 50 -14.51 14.89 16.39
C ALA A 50 -14.05 15.54 17.71
N GLY A 51 -14.15 14.82 18.82
CA GLY A 51 -13.78 15.36 20.12
C GLY A 51 -12.34 15.88 20.12
N SER A 52 -11.80 16.12 21.30
CA SER A 52 -10.36 16.37 21.39
C SER A 52 -9.59 15.26 20.65
N ILE A 53 -8.39 15.58 20.18
CA ILE A 53 -7.58 14.56 19.51
C ILE A 53 -7.27 13.39 20.46
N GLU A 54 -7.23 13.68 21.76
CA GLU A 54 -7.15 12.73 22.87
C GLU A 54 -8.40 11.83 22.95
N ASP A 55 -9.63 12.37 22.79
CA ASP A 55 -10.85 11.55 22.74
C ASP A 55 -10.84 10.56 21.56
N LEU A 56 -10.36 11.02 20.41
CA LEU A 56 -10.21 10.16 19.22
C LEU A 56 -9.15 9.07 19.41
N PHE A 57 -8.13 9.35 20.22
CA PHE A 57 -7.10 8.40 20.58
C PHE A 57 -7.68 7.32 21.51
N TRP A 58 -8.35 7.72 22.61
CA TRP A 58 -8.91 6.78 23.57
C TRP A 58 -9.99 5.86 22.98
N ARG A 59 -10.72 6.31 21.95
CA ARG A 59 -11.68 5.46 21.20
C ARG A 59 -11.03 4.38 20.33
N ARG A 60 -9.72 4.44 20.11
CA ARG A 60 -8.96 3.59 19.18
C ARG A 60 -7.85 2.81 19.87
N VAL A 61 -7.88 2.74 21.18
CA VAL A 61 -6.98 1.90 21.96
C VAL A 61 -7.77 0.82 22.66
N LYS A 62 -7.18 -0.37 22.73
CA LYS A 62 -7.68 -1.49 23.50
C LYS A 62 -6.63 -1.81 24.58
N PRO A 63 -6.98 -1.74 25.88
CA PRO A 63 -6.10 -2.21 26.93
C PRO A 63 -5.82 -3.71 26.78
N THR A 64 -4.58 -4.10 27.09
CA THR A 64 -4.15 -5.49 27.20
C THR A 64 -3.85 -5.82 28.67
N ASP A 65 -3.81 -7.11 29.00
CA ASP A 65 -3.65 -7.58 30.39
C ASP A 65 -2.26 -7.26 30.99
N ASP A 66 -1.26 -7.01 30.14
CA ASP A 66 0.12 -6.67 30.51
C ASP A 66 0.36 -5.15 30.64
N GLY A 67 -0.70 -4.33 30.62
CA GLY A 67 -0.60 -2.88 30.78
C GLY A 67 -0.23 -2.12 29.51
N HIS A 68 -0.24 -2.78 28.35
CA HIS A 68 -0.07 -2.12 27.06
C HIS A 68 -1.41 -1.59 26.53
N LEU A 69 -1.32 -0.66 25.57
CA LEU A 69 -2.47 -0.20 24.78
C LEU A 69 -2.26 -0.58 23.32
N GLU A 70 -3.04 -1.53 22.82
CA GLU A 70 -3.04 -1.91 21.42
C GLU A 70 -3.81 -0.88 20.59
N TRP A 71 -3.22 -0.43 19.49
CA TRP A 71 -3.88 0.46 18.55
C TRP A 71 -4.84 -0.30 17.63
N THR A 72 -6.14 0.01 17.70
CA THR A 72 -7.19 -0.59 16.87
C THR A 72 -7.57 0.28 15.66
N GLY A 73 -6.90 1.42 15.49
CA GLY A 73 -7.15 2.37 14.41
C GLY A 73 -6.38 2.07 13.12
N THR A 74 -6.32 3.07 12.23
CA THR A 74 -5.58 2.98 10.97
C THR A 74 -4.08 2.88 11.22
N ILE A 75 -3.42 2.00 10.46
CA ILE A 75 -1.97 1.83 10.43
C ILE A 75 -1.50 2.10 9.00
N THR A 76 -0.41 2.85 8.85
CA THR A 76 0.19 3.12 7.53
C THR A 76 0.85 1.86 6.95
N ASN A 77 1.19 1.87 5.65
CA ASN A 77 1.97 0.80 5.02
C ASN A 77 3.35 0.55 5.64
N LYS A 78 3.87 1.49 6.45
CA LYS A 78 5.11 1.36 7.22
C LYS A 78 4.90 0.87 8.64
N GLY A 79 3.68 0.45 9.00
CA GLY A 79 3.35 -0.03 10.34
C GLY A 79 3.16 1.08 11.37
N THR A 80 3.10 2.36 10.99
CA THR A 80 2.90 3.46 11.96
C THR A 80 1.42 3.68 12.27
N PRO A 81 0.99 3.60 13.54
CA PRO A 81 -0.35 3.98 14.01
C PRO A 81 -0.68 5.46 13.73
N VAL A 82 -1.81 5.74 13.08
CA VAL A 82 -2.22 7.10 12.71
C VAL A 82 -3.71 7.34 12.93
N LEU A 83 -4.07 8.58 13.24
CA LEU A 83 -5.46 9.06 13.30
C LEU A 83 -5.59 10.43 12.61
N LYS A 84 -6.73 10.67 11.97
CA LYS A 84 -7.04 11.95 11.31
C LYS A 84 -7.92 12.80 12.23
N TRP A 85 -7.52 14.05 12.46
CA TRP A 85 -8.26 15.01 13.29
C TRP A 85 -8.40 16.36 12.56
N GLY A 86 -9.56 17.03 12.72
CA GLY A 86 -9.91 18.27 11.99
C GLY A 86 -10.83 18.10 10.78
N GLY A 87 -11.59 16.99 10.68
CA GLY A 87 -12.60 16.80 9.62
C GLY A 87 -12.03 16.50 8.23
N ARG A 88 -12.66 17.01 7.16
CA ARG A 88 -12.30 16.70 5.76
C ARG A 88 -10.87 17.17 5.42
N SER A 89 -10.52 18.38 5.87
CA SER A 89 -9.19 19.00 5.74
C SER A 89 -8.24 18.66 6.91
N GLY A 90 -8.64 17.74 7.80
CA GLY A 90 -7.86 17.35 8.96
C GLY A 90 -6.48 16.77 8.60
N ARG A 91 -5.51 16.99 9.48
CA ARG A 91 -4.15 16.43 9.33
C ARG A 91 -4.11 15.03 9.93
N ASN A 92 -3.16 14.22 9.44
CA ASN A 92 -2.83 12.94 10.07
C ASN A 92 -1.87 13.19 11.23
N HIS A 93 -2.22 12.65 12.39
CA HIS A 93 -1.37 12.62 13.58
C HIS A 93 -0.98 11.17 13.84
N THR A 94 0.28 10.93 14.21
CA THR A 94 0.67 9.59 14.68
C THR A 94 0.10 9.38 16.08
N ALA A 95 -0.41 8.17 16.36
CA ALA A 95 -0.94 7.87 17.68
C ALA A 95 0.16 7.99 18.75
N TYR A 96 1.43 7.72 18.40
CA TYR A 96 2.57 7.94 19.28
C TYR A 96 2.74 9.42 19.70
N ARG A 97 2.54 10.39 18.81
CA ARG A 97 2.67 11.81 19.20
C ARG A 97 1.56 12.22 20.15
N VAL A 98 0.35 11.71 19.93
CA VAL A 98 -0.80 11.96 20.82
C VAL A 98 -0.57 11.31 22.18
N ALA A 99 -0.13 10.04 22.22
CA ALA A 99 0.24 9.34 23.46
C ALA A 99 1.33 10.08 24.24
N PHE A 100 2.38 10.55 23.56
CA PHE A 100 3.44 11.35 24.19
C PHE A 100 2.90 12.64 24.81
N ARG A 101 2.03 13.36 24.09
CA ARG A 101 1.39 14.58 24.61
C ARG A 101 0.52 14.29 25.83
N ILE A 102 -0.23 13.18 25.81
CA ILE A 102 -1.04 12.75 26.95
C ILE A 102 -0.16 12.53 28.20
N ALA A 103 0.99 11.86 28.06
CA ALA A 103 1.90 11.61 29.19
C ALA A 103 2.64 12.86 29.67
N ASN A 104 3.08 13.73 28.77
CA ASN A 104 4.05 14.79 29.08
C ASN A 104 3.43 16.20 29.12
N GLY A 105 2.20 16.37 28.62
CA GLY A 105 1.56 17.69 28.48
C GLY A 105 2.16 18.60 27.40
N THR A 106 3.17 18.15 26.65
CA THR A 106 3.88 18.95 25.64
C THR A 106 4.01 18.24 24.30
N GLU A 107 4.30 19.00 23.24
CA GLU A 107 4.64 18.42 21.94
C GLU A 107 6.02 17.74 21.96
N PRO A 108 6.19 16.59 21.29
CA PRO A 108 7.50 16.00 21.09
C PRO A 108 8.31 16.78 20.05
N ASN A 109 9.60 16.95 20.34
CA ASN A 109 10.57 17.65 19.50
C ASN A 109 10.96 16.84 18.26
N GLY A 110 10.84 15.52 18.31
CA GLY A 110 11.22 14.61 17.24
C GLY A 110 10.23 13.49 16.95
N ARG A 111 10.78 12.35 16.52
CA ARG A 111 10.00 11.13 16.23
C ARG A 111 9.69 10.39 17.52
N THR A 112 8.42 10.26 17.83
CA THR A 112 7.92 9.40 18.92
C THR A 112 7.75 7.98 18.44
N ASN A 113 8.23 7.00 19.20
CA ASN A 113 7.94 5.58 18.97
C ASN A 113 7.69 4.88 20.31
N ALA A 114 7.13 3.66 20.26
CA ALA A 114 7.03 2.78 21.41
C ALA A 114 8.43 2.35 21.91
N THR A 115 8.66 2.33 23.21
CA THR A 115 9.92 1.90 23.86
C THR A 115 9.84 0.50 24.44
N CYS A 116 8.64 -0.05 24.62
CA CYS A 116 8.40 -1.32 25.30
C CYS A 116 8.59 -2.58 24.43
N GLY A 117 8.90 -2.44 23.14
CA GLY A 117 9.06 -3.58 22.23
C GLY A 117 7.75 -4.23 21.75
N HIS A 118 6.63 -4.01 22.42
CA HIS A 118 5.32 -4.51 22.00
C HIS A 118 4.88 -3.83 20.69
N PRO A 119 4.58 -4.60 19.62
CA PRO A 119 4.15 -4.05 18.34
C PRO A 119 2.96 -3.11 18.51
N ASN A 120 3.02 -1.94 17.88
CA ASN A 120 1.94 -0.94 17.86
C ASN A 120 1.43 -0.48 19.24
N CYS A 121 2.18 -0.70 20.33
CA CYS A 121 1.78 -0.23 21.64
C CYS A 121 1.82 1.30 21.70
N VAL A 122 0.70 1.91 22.07
CA VAL A 122 0.55 3.37 22.18
C VAL A 122 0.29 3.83 23.61
N ALA A 123 0.59 3.00 24.62
CA ALA A 123 0.43 3.40 26.01
C ALA A 123 1.26 4.68 26.29
N PRO A 124 0.68 5.75 26.88
CA PRO A 124 1.38 7.01 27.09
C PRO A 124 2.76 6.86 27.75
N ASP A 125 2.87 5.98 28.75
CA ASP A 125 4.13 5.71 29.47
C ASP A 125 5.12 4.82 28.69
N HIS A 126 4.66 4.18 27.61
CA HIS A 126 5.49 3.34 26.74
C HIS A 126 5.94 4.07 25.47
N VAL A 127 5.72 5.38 25.37
CA VAL A 127 6.11 6.18 24.20
C VAL A 127 7.15 7.23 24.60
N ALA A 128 8.23 7.31 23.83
CA ALA A 128 9.27 8.32 24.02
C ALA A 128 9.64 9.01 22.71
N ASP A 129 9.98 10.29 22.82
CA ASP A 129 10.58 11.07 21.74
C ASP A 129 12.04 10.63 21.49
N ALA A 130 12.43 10.57 20.22
CA ALA A 130 13.78 10.22 19.79
C ALA A 130 14.85 11.10 20.45
N ALA A 131 14.58 12.40 20.67
CA ALA A 131 15.52 13.29 21.36
C ALA A 131 15.88 12.78 22.77
N VAL A 132 14.90 12.21 23.49
CA VAL A 132 15.09 11.61 24.84
C VAL A 132 15.77 10.24 24.75
N ARG A 133 15.56 9.49 23.65
CA ARG A 133 16.25 8.21 23.45
C ARG A 133 17.74 8.38 23.21
N TYR A 134 18.12 9.36 22.39
CA TYR A 134 19.52 9.58 22.02
C TYR A 134 20.37 10.13 23.18
N SER A 135 19.75 10.77 24.19
CA SER A 135 20.49 11.21 25.38
C SER A 135 20.80 10.07 26.36
N ARG A 136 20.09 8.93 26.31
CA ARG A 136 20.22 7.84 27.30
C ARG A 136 21.15 6.68 26.90
N ARG A 137 21.70 6.68 25.68
CA ARG A 137 22.71 5.69 25.26
C ARG A 137 23.86 6.39 24.52
N PRO A 138 24.80 7.02 25.26
CA PRO A 138 25.99 7.64 24.65
C PRO A 138 26.84 6.63 23.86
N ASP A 139 26.79 5.34 24.20
CA ASP A 139 27.77 4.36 23.69
C ASP A 139 27.23 3.38 22.64
N ALA A 140 25.90 3.29 22.46
CA ALA A 140 25.30 2.37 21.50
C ALA A 140 25.08 3.06 20.14
N ARG A 141 26.17 3.43 19.48
CA ARG A 141 26.10 3.78 18.05
C ARG A 141 25.63 2.51 17.33
N PRO A 142 24.48 2.52 16.62
CA PRO A 142 24.06 1.35 15.85
C PRO A 142 25.22 0.96 14.93
N PRO A 143 25.49 -0.36 14.73
CA PRO A 143 26.58 -0.81 13.88
C PRO A 143 26.44 -0.04 12.56
N GLY A 144 27.50 0.71 12.22
CA GLY A 144 27.49 1.55 11.05
C GLY A 144 27.05 0.72 9.85
N ARG A 145 26.24 1.31 8.97
CA ARG A 145 25.89 0.67 7.70
C ARG A 145 27.20 0.16 7.08
N PRO A 146 27.29 -1.13 6.68
CA PRO A 146 28.51 -1.66 6.11
C PRO A 146 28.99 -0.72 5.00
N PRO A 147 30.30 -0.43 4.92
CA PRO A 147 30.81 0.53 3.97
C PRO A 147 30.33 0.15 2.57
N ASN A 148 29.85 1.14 1.82
CA ASN A 148 29.45 0.89 0.43
C ASN A 148 30.66 0.32 -0.31
N ALA A 149 30.44 -0.54 -1.32
CA ALA A 149 31.52 -1.11 -2.11
C ALA A 149 32.50 -0.04 -2.60
N SER A 150 33.79 -0.39 -2.66
CA SER A 150 34.84 0.56 -3.02
C SER A 150 34.66 1.06 -4.44
N ARG A 151 35.20 2.24 -4.74
CA ARG A 151 35.23 2.77 -6.12
C ARG A 151 36.03 1.82 -7.03
N ASP A 152 37.07 1.18 -6.50
CA ASP A 152 37.93 0.27 -7.24
C ASP A 152 37.23 -1.04 -7.61
N ASP A 153 36.37 -1.57 -6.73
CA ASP A 153 35.53 -2.73 -7.05
C ASP A 153 34.57 -2.41 -8.20
N ILE A 154 33.94 -1.23 -8.15
CA ILE A 154 33.07 -0.76 -9.22
C ILE A 154 33.88 -0.61 -10.53
N ALA A 155 35.04 0.03 -10.47
CA ALA A 155 35.91 0.24 -11.63
C ALA A 155 36.36 -1.08 -12.27
N ARG A 156 36.76 -2.06 -11.46
CA ARG A 156 37.13 -3.40 -11.90
C ARG A 156 36.00 -4.09 -12.67
N LEU A 157 34.79 -4.09 -12.12
CA LEU A 157 33.64 -4.72 -12.79
C LEU A 157 33.19 -3.98 -14.06
N LEU A 158 33.34 -2.65 -14.09
CA LEU A 158 33.07 -1.85 -15.28
C LEU A 158 34.03 -2.18 -16.43
N ARG A 159 35.34 -2.32 -16.13
CA ARG A 159 36.35 -2.73 -17.13
C ARG A 159 36.15 -4.16 -17.64
N ALA A 160 35.55 -5.03 -16.81
CA ALA A 160 35.12 -6.36 -17.22
C ALA A 160 33.83 -6.35 -18.08
N GLY A 161 33.30 -5.17 -18.45
CA GLY A 161 32.16 -5.02 -19.37
C GLY A 161 30.78 -5.21 -18.72
N LEU A 162 30.69 -5.35 -17.40
CA LEU A 162 29.39 -5.54 -16.73
C LEU A 162 28.52 -4.28 -16.82
N SER A 163 27.20 -4.48 -16.85
CA SER A 163 26.22 -3.39 -16.82
C SER A 163 26.11 -2.75 -15.42
N ASN A 164 25.70 -1.49 -15.36
CA ASN A 164 25.56 -0.76 -14.09
C ASN A 164 24.61 -1.48 -13.11
N GLN A 165 23.51 -2.04 -13.62
CA GLN A 165 22.52 -2.75 -12.81
C GLN A 165 23.07 -4.06 -12.24
N ARG A 166 23.84 -4.82 -13.04
CA ARG A 166 24.47 -6.06 -12.56
C ARG A 166 25.46 -5.77 -11.44
N ILE A 167 26.29 -4.74 -11.61
CA ILE A 167 27.25 -4.28 -10.60
C ILE A 167 26.51 -3.82 -9.33
N ALA A 168 25.45 -3.02 -9.48
CA ALA A 168 24.65 -2.54 -8.35
C ALA A 168 24.08 -3.69 -7.50
N LEU A 169 23.57 -4.74 -8.15
CA LEU A 169 23.06 -5.94 -7.47
C LEU A 169 24.19 -6.73 -6.78
N MET A 170 25.32 -6.96 -7.47
CA MET A 170 26.45 -7.72 -6.93
C MET A 170 27.09 -7.03 -5.71
N LEU A 171 27.28 -5.70 -5.80
CA LEU A 171 27.96 -4.90 -4.79
C LEU A 171 27.00 -4.26 -3.78
N ARG A 172 25.70 -4.57 -3.86
CA ARG A 172 24.63 -3.97 -3.03
C ARG A 172 24.75 -2.44 -2.92
N THR A 173 25.06 -1.79 -4.04
CA THR A 173 25.26 -0.33 -4.14
C THR A 173 24.20 0.32 -5.02
N ASP A 174 24.04 1.63 -4.92
CA ASP A 174 23.15 2.38 -5.80
C ASP A 174 23.65 2.40 -7.26
N GLY A 175 22.74 2.18 -8.22
CA GLY A 175 23.06 2.14 -9.64
C GLY A 175 23.52 3.48 -10.21
N LYS A 176 23.06 4.61 -9.65
CA LYS A 176 23.52 5.95 -10.08
C LYS A 176 24.95 6.19 -9.64
N ARG A 177 25.35 5.67 -8.49
CA ARG A 177 26.77 5.67 -8.07
C ARG A 177 27.64 4.93 -9.07
N VAL A 178 27.23 3.74 -9.51
CA VAL A 178 27.96 2.99 -10.55
C VAL A 178 28.03 3.76 -11.87
N ALA A 179 26.92 4.38 -12.30
CA ALA A 179 26.87 5.20 -13.50
C ALA A 179 27.82 6.40 -13.43
N ARG A 180 27.94 7.05 -12.26
CA ARG A 180 28.89 8.15 -12.03
C ARG A 180 30.33 7.67 -12.15
N VAL A 181 30.68 6.56 -11.49
CA VAL A 181 32.03 5.97 -11.60
C VAL A 181 32.34 5.59 -13.05
N ARG A 182 31.38 5.06 -13.80
CA ARG A 182 31.53 4.78 -15.23
C ARG A 182 31.86 6.05 -16.03
N SER A 183 31.09 7.12 -15.81
CA SER A 183 31.31 8.41 -16.47
C SER A 183 32.69 8.99 -16.15
N ASP A 184 33.08 8.97 -14.88
CA ASP A 184 34.38 9.50 -14.44
C ASP A 184 35.56 8.73 -15.04
N LEU A 185 35.39 7.44 -15.35
CA LEU A 185 36.41 6.60 -15.97
C LEU A 185 36.42 6.69 -17.51
N GLY A 186 35.54 7.48 -18.12
CA GLY A 186 35.40 7.56 -19.58
C GLY A 186 34.95 6.24 -20.23
N ILE A 187 34.36 5.32 -19.46
CA ILE A 187 33.90 4.03 -19.98
C ILE A 187 32.52 4.27 -20.61
N GLY A 188 32.40 4.00 -21.91
CA GLY A 188 31.12 4.09 -22.62
C GLY A 188 30.03 3.21 -21.99
N PRO A 189 28.74 3.39 -22.35
CA PRO A 189 27.68 2.51 -21.88
C PRO A 189 27.98 1.05 -22.25
N ALA A 190 27.62 0.11 -21.37
CA ALA A 190 27.75 -1.31 -21.70
C ALA A 190 26.91 -1.61 -22.96
N PRO A 191 27.42 -2.41 -23.92
CA PRO A 191 26.66 -2.76 -25.10
C PRO A 191 25.33 -3.37 -24.67
N VAL A 192 24.23 -2.82 -25.18
CA VAL A 192 22.91 -3.36 -24.93
C VAL A 192 22.81 -4.65 -25.74
N LYS A 193 22.84 -5.81 -25.08
CA LYS A 193 22.51 -7.07 -25.75
C LYS A 193 21.07 -6.95 -26.24
N VAL A 194 20.89 -6.85 -27.56
CA VAL A 194 19.58 -6.92 -28.19
C VAL A 194 19.14 -8.37 -28.11
N VAL A 195 18.41 -8.69 -27.04
CA VAL A 195 17.77 -10.00 -26.90
C VAL A 195 16.68 -10.08 -27.95
N THR A 196 16.64 -11.17 -28.71
CA THR A 196 15.58 -11.42 -29.69
C THR A 196 14.26 -11.75 -29.00
N PHE A 197 13.15 -11.73 -29.74
CA PHE A 197 11.86 -12.18 -29.19
C PHE A 197 11.95 -13.64 -28.75
N ALA A 198 12.52 -14.52 -29.59
CA ALA A 198 12.70 -15.94 -29.32
C ALA A 198 13.55 -16.22 -28.07
N GLU A 199 14.69 -15.54 -27.89
CA GLU A 199 15.50 -15.68 -26.67
C GLU A 199 14.72 -15.25 -25.42
N LYS A 200 13.93 -14.17 -25.53
CA LYS A 200 13.13 -13.68 -24.40
C LYS A 200 11.95 -14.59 -24.08
N TRP A 201 11.35 -15.18 -25.10
CA TRP A 201 10.32 -16.21 -24.99
C TRP A 201 10.87 -17.44 -24.28
N ALA A 202 11.98 -17.98 -24.78
CA ALA A 202 12.63 -19.17 -24.20
C ALA A 202 13.02 -18.96 -22.74
N ALA A 203 13.52 -17.77 -22.37
CA ALA A 203 13.86 -17.45 -20.98
C ALA A 203 12.63 -17.29 -20.04
N ALA A 204 11.42 -17.20 -20.59
CA ALA A 204 10.17 -17.02 -19.86
C ALA A 204 9.24 -18.25 -19.95
N THR A 205 9.74 -19.36 -20.49
CA THR A 205 9.01 -20.62 -20.64
C THR A 205 9.82 -21.79 -20.15
N GLU A 206 9.15 -22.79 -19.59
CA GLU A 206 9.74 -24.08 -19.22
C GLU A 206 8.90 -25.23 -19.76
N ASP A 207 9.54 -26.35 -20.11
CA ASP A 207 8.83 -27.57 -20.46
C ASP A 207 8.18 -28.14 -19.19
N ALA A 208 6.86 -28.28 -19.21
CA ALA A 208 6.09 -28.81 -18.09
C ALA A 208 5.83 -30.32 -18.19
N GLY A 209 6.39 -30.99 -19.21
CA GLY A 209 6.08 -32.38 -19.54
C GLY A 209 4.74 -32.52 -20.25
N GLY A 210 4.45 -33.73 -20.73
CA GLY A 210 3.17 -34.05 -21.39
C GLY A 210 2.89 -33.26 -22.67
N GLY A 211 3.92 -32.65 -23.28
CA GLY A 211 3.73 -31.75 -24.40
C GLY A 211 3.13 -30.40 -23.98
N HIS A 212 3.29 -29.92 -22.75
CA HIS A 212 2.90 -28.56 -22.35
C HIS A 212 4.11 -27.61 -22.37
N LEU A 213 3.85 -26.30 -22.35
CA LEU A 213 4.89 -25.28 -22.18
C LEU A 213 4.38 -24.27 -21.16
N ARG A 214 5.00 -24.23 -19.98
CA ARG A 214 4.55 -23.40 -18.86
C ARG A 214 5.20 -22.03 -18.91
N TRP A 215 4.41 -20.98 -18.66
CA TRP A 215 4.93 -19.63 -18.50
C TRP A 215 5.56 -19.42 -17.12
N THR A 216 6.82 -18.99 -17.10
CA THR A 216 7.57 -18.63 -15.88
C THR A 216 7.91 -17.14 -15.80
N GLY A 217 7.57 -16.39 -16.85
CA GLY A 217 7.83 -14.96 -16.95
C GLY A 217 6.87 -14.06 -16.15
N ARG A 218 6.85 -12.78 -16.51
CA ARG A 218 6.02 -11.76 -15.87
C ARG A 218 4.53 -12.02 -16.09
N LEU A 219 3.73 -11.82 -15.05
CA LEU A 219 2.28 -11.78 -15.12
C LEU A 219 1.77 -10.33 -15.07
N ARG A 220 0.90 -9.96 -16.00
CA ARG A 220 0.11 -8.73 -15.97
C ARG A 220 -1.12 -8.97 -15.09
N ASP A 221 -1.35 -8.06 -14.15
CA ASP A 221 -2.44 -8.12 -13.16
C ASP A 221 -2.46 -9.42 -12.32
N GLY A 222 -1.30 -10.07 -12.19
CA GLY A 222 -1.13 -11.31 -11.44
C GLY A 222 -1.66 -12.57 -12.11
N VAL A 223 -2.34 -12.46 -13.26
CA VAL A 223 -3.02 -13.59 -13.91
C VAL A 223 -2.70 -13.78 -15.39
N THR A 224 -2.31 -12.72 -16.12
CA THR A 224 -2.13 -12.79 -17.58
C THR A 224 -0.65 -12.93 -17.95
N PRO A 225 -0.20 -14.03 -18.55
CA PRO A 225 1.17 -14.16 -19.09
C PRO A 225 1.53 -13.00 -20.03
N SER A 226 2.61 -12.27 -19.73
CA SER A 226 2.99 -11.04 -20.44
C SER A 226 4.48 -10.95 -20.73
N LEU A 227 4.82 -10.53 -21.94
CA LEU A 227 6.20 -10.39 -22.43
C LEU A 227 6.43 -8.96 -22.94
N VAL A 228 7.30 -8.20 -22.29
CA VAL A 228 7.66 -6.86 -22.78
C VAL A 228 8.81 -6.99 -23.80
N TYR A 229 8.60 -6.66 -25.06
CA TYR A 229 9.64 -6.71 -26.09
C TYR A 229 9.69 -5.38 -26.86
N ARG A 230 10.89 -4.80 -26.97
CA ARG A 230 11.14 -3.48 -27.61
C ARG A 230 10.16 -2.37 -27.14
N GLY A 231 9.90 -2.32 -25.84
CA GLY A 231 9.02 -1.31 -25.23
C GLY A 231 7.51 -1.56 -25.38
N ARG A 232 7.11 -2.62 -26.08
CA ARG A 232 5.70 -3.03 -26.19
C ARG A 232 5.42 -4.24 -25.31
N ASP A 233 4.26 -4.27 -24.69
CA ASP A 233 3.82 -5.36 -23.80
C ASP A 233 2.88 -6.31 -24.56
N TYR A 234 3.34 -7.54 -24.80
CA TYR A 234 2.63 -8.58 -25.54
C TYR A 234 1.97 -9.56 -24.57
N SER A 235 0.75 -10.00 -24.85
CA SER A 235 0.20 -11.21 -24.20
C SER A 235 0.97 -12.41 -24.75
N ALA A 236 1.56 -13.22 -23.86
CA ALA A 236 2.39 -14.35 -24.28
C ALA A 236 1.55 -15.36 -25.09
N ARG A 237 0.35 -15.70 -24.60
CA ARG A 237 -0.58 -16.59 -25.32
C ARG A 237 -0.95 -16.03 -26.69
N ARG A 238 -1.28 -14.73 -26.77
CA ARG A 238 -1.63 -14.12 -28.05
C ARG A 238 -0.47 -14.19 -29.06
N ALA A 239 0.75 -13.92 -28.63
CA ALA A 239 1.91 -13.98 -29.50
C ALA A 239 2.16 -15.41 -30.01
N ALA A 240 2.12 -16.42 -29.15
CA ALA A 240 2.25 -17.83 -29.55
C ALA A 240 1.15 -18.27 -30.51
N PHE A 241 -0.10 -17.88 -30.24
CA PHE A 241 -1.24 -18.17 -31.10
C PHE A 241 -1.07 -17.58 -32.51
N GLU A 242 -0.73 -16.29 -32.60
CA GLU A 242 -0.59 -15.58 -33.88
C GLU A 242 0.56 -16.16 -34.71
N GLU A 243 1.65 -16.59 -34.07
CA GLU A 243 2.79 -17.27 -34.72
C GLU A 243 2.39 -18.64 -35.30
N HIS A 244 1.67 -19.48 -34.53
CA HIS A 244 1.31 -20.82 -34.96
C HIS A 244 0.17 -20.87 -36.00
N HIS A 245 -0.88 -20.06 -35.80
CA HIS A 245 -2.04 -20.08 -36.69
C HIS A 245 -1.89 -19.15 -37.90
N GLY A 246 -0.85 -18.33 -37.96
CA GLY A 246 -0.61 -17.39 -39.05
C GLY A 246 -1.71 -16.32 -39.22
N ARG A 247 -2.51 -16.08 -38.18
CA ARG A 247 -3.60 -15.09 -38.16
C ARG A 247 -3.70 -14.36 -36.82
N ALA A 248 -4.23 -13.14 -36.84
CA ALA A 248 -4.52 -12.40 -35.61
C ALA A 248 -5.57 -13.14 -34.76
N ALA A 249 -5.38 -13.15 -33.44
CA ALA A 249 -6.37 -13.72 -32.52
C ALA A 249 -7.61 -12.82 -32.41
N VAL A 250 -8.79 -13.43 -32.39
CA VAL A 250 -10.07 -12.77 -32.13
C VAL A 250 -10.47 -13.01 -30.67
N GLY A 251 -10.62 -11.94 -29.90
CA GLY A 251 -10.94 -12.02 -28.48
C GLY A 251 -9.78 -12.52 -27.59
N HIS A 252 -10.14 -13.20 -26.49
CA HIS A 252 -9.18 -13.76 -25.54
C HIS A 252 -8.59 -15.08 -26.04
N VAL A 253 -7.27 -15.25 -25.87
CA VAL A 253 -6.56 -16.50 -26.12
C VAL A 253 -6.36 -17.25 -24.80
N LEU A 254 -6.93 -18.44 -24.72
CA LEU A 254 -6.91 -19.30 -23.53
C LEU A 254 -6.33 -20.68 -23.90
N PRO A 255 -5.73 -21.40 -22.94
CA PRO A 255 -5.30 -22.77 -23.17
C PRO A 255 -6.52 -23.72 -23.19
N GLY A 256 -6.71 -24.47 -24.27
CA GLY A 256 -7.73 -25.53 -24.39
C GLY A 256 -7.32 -26.84 -23.71
N CYS A 257 -6.03 -26.99 -23.38
CA CYS A 257 -5.47 -28.21 -22.80
C CYS A 257 -5.72 -28.42 -21.29
N GLY A 258 -6.47 -27.53 -20.62
CA GLY A 258 -6.75 -27.59 -19.18
C GLY A 258 -5.61 -27.17 -18.24
N GLU A 259 -4.39 -26.96 -18.75
CA GLU A 259 -3.26 -26.45 -17.96
C GLU A 259 -3.26 -24.92 -17.92
N ASP A 260 -3.53 -24.36 -16.73
CA ASP A 260 -3.72 -22.91 -16.51
C ASP A 260 -2.58 -22.06 -17.09
N TRP A 261 -1.33 -22.52 -17.00
CA TRP A 261 -0.17 -21.74 -17.41
C TRP A 261 0.42 -22.14 -18.76
N CYS A 262 -0.32 -22.92 -19.54
CA CYS A 262 0.13 -23.33 -20.85
C CYS A 262 0.18 -22.14 -21.81
N VAL A 263 1.31 -21.99 -22.48
CA VAL A 263 1.55 -21.06 -23.59
C VAL A 263 2.01 -21.78 -24.86
N ARG A 264 1.91 -23.12 -24.88
CA ARG A 264 2.23 -23.92 -26.06
C ARG A 264 1.23 -23.59 -27.17
N ALA A 265 1.71 -23.19 -28.33
CA ALA A 265 0.87 -22.61 -29.36
C ALA A 265 -0.22 -23.57 -29.88
N GLU A 266 0.08 -24.88 -29.98
CA GLU A 266 -0.86 -25.92 -30.38
C GLU A 266 -2.03 -26.10 -29.40
N HIS A 267 -1.89 -25.63 -28.16
CA HIS A 267 -2.90 -25.75 -27.11
C HIS A 267 -3.71 -24.46 -26.91
N LEU A 268 -3.48 -23.43 -27.73
CA LEU A 268 -4.11 -22.14 -27.56
C LEU A 268 -5.30 -21.99 -28.49
N GLU A 269 -6.40 -21.49 -27.95
CA GLU A 269 -7.63 -21.26 -28.67
C GLU A 269 -8.04 -19.80 -28.48
N ASP A 270 -8.46 -19.16 -29.57
CA ASP A 270 -9.11 -17.85 -29.49
C ASP A 270 -10.63 -18.00 -29.37
N GLN A 271 -11.38 -16.89 -29.32
CA GLN A 271 -12.80 -16.95 -28.99
C GLN A 271 -13.65 -17.75 -30.00
N PRO A 272 -13.54 -17.54 -31.33
CA PRO A 272 -14.30 -18.31 -32.30
C PRO A 272 -14.01 -19.81 -32.27
N MET A 273 -12.76 -20.22 -31.99
CA MET A 273 -12.41 -21.64 -31.85
C MET A 273 -13.14 -22.29 -30.68
N ARG A 274 -13.24 -21.58 -29.54
CA ARG A 274 -13.97 -22.08 -28.36
C ARG A 274 -15.48 -22.11 -28.55
N GLU A 275 -16.04 -21.17 -29.31
CA GLU A 275 -17.48 -21.11 -29.59
C GLU A 275 -17.94 -22.18 -30.58
N ALA A 276 -17.01 -22.85 -31.29
CA ALA A 276 -17.30 -23.90 -32.26
C ALA A 276 -17.29 -25.32 -31.67
N LEU A 277 -16.95 -25.49 -30.40
CA LEU A 277 -16.93 -26.77 -29.65
C LEU A 277 -18.26 -27.01 -28.93
#